data_AF-A0A535E1G4-F1
#
_entry.id   AF-A0A535E1G4-F1
#
_cell.length_a   1.000
_cell.length_b   1.000
_cell.length_c   1.000
_cell.angle_alpha   90.00
_cell.angle_beta   90.00
_cell.angle_gamma   90.00
#
_symmetry.space_group_name_H-M   'P 1'
#
loop_
_entity.id
_entity.type
_entity.pdbx_description
1 polymer ?
#
loop_
_entity_poly.entity_id
_entity_poly.type
_entity_poly.pdbx_seq_one_letter_code
_entity_poly.pdbx_strand_id
1 'polypeptide(L)'
;MTESFAVSSNVSTAPHLGVDNPATSRAVAARPRQLWALLSAGLVGIVSLAAGLRLARFAPDSYDSNIMFAVAKSIATSFTTYVPPAADFQLRNTPHSSYGLGMSLVEAVGYAVAVHTGHNPLTFAMLGNAFLFAAVALAIWAWARAAGASEILAAAVALTVSFGTMLLAYTSTGLSEIGTALGVAIALIGVELAGRRPRVGSLIAGAGVGVAVLWRPDSALLIAPLVGIAILLRARRGGPAFVLASLPVARPPAVAGPRPGLVRAPLRASAGGGAVGLAEVAGPHGPLPGAAVRPAAPVRDGERLDGGLVVGAALPDAGDALPGPAGVRGAAARALANAVLAEPAGGRGRRRGHRGQRLGPGAGRGRAL
;
A
#
# COMPACT_ATOMS: atom_id res chain seq x y z
N MET A 1 -94.09 23.10 -20.67
CA MET A 1 -93.15 23.72 -19.72
C MET A 1 -91.97 22.78 -19.61
N THR A 2 -90.84 23.15 -20.22
CA THR A 2 -89.64 22.33 -20.40
C THR A 2 -88.64 22.64 -19.29
N GLU A 3 -88.38 21.65 -18.43
CA GLU A 3 -87.35 21.76 -17.39
C GLU A 3 -85.96 21.55 -17.99
N SER A 4 -85.09 22.53 -17.76
CA SER A 4 -83.68 22.53 -18.14
C SER A 4 -82.87 21.90 -17.00
N PHE A 5 -82.31 20.73 -17.23
CA PHE A 5 -81.32 20.11 -16.34
C PHE A 5 -79.93 20.71 -16.64
N ALA A 6 -79.44 21.55 -15.73
CA ALA A 6 -78.06 22.02 -15.73
C ALA A 6 -77.13 20.93 -15.18
N VAL A 7 -76.33 20.31 -16.05
CA VAL A 7 -75.25 19.40 -15.68
C VAL A 7 -74.03 20.23 -15.27
N SER A 8 -73.76 20.31 -13.98
CA SER A 8 -72.54 20.91 -13.41
C SER A 8 -71.37 19.95 -13.56
N SER A 9 -70.52 20.17 -14.57
CA SER A 9 -69.25 19.45 -14.72
C SER A 9 -68.21 19.99 -13.74
N ASN A 10 -68.08 19.32 -12.59
CA ASN A 10 -66.92 19.48 -11.71
C ASN A 10 -65.67 18.93 -12.39
N VAL A 11 -64.99 19.77 -13.16
CA VAL A 11 -63.62 19.51 -13.61
C VAL A 11 -62.71 19.62 -12.38
N SER A 12 -62.45 18.45 -11.78
CA SER A 12 -61.40 18.28 -10.77
C SER A 12 -60.07 18.66 -11.39
N THR A 13 -59.60 19.86 -11.06
CA THR A 13 -58.24 20.31 -11.32
C THR A 13 -57.33 19.50 -10.40
N ALA A 14 -56.86 18.35 -10.90
CA ALA A 14 -55.78 17.63 -10.26
C ALA A 14 -54.62 18.61 -10.04
N PRO A 15 -54.13 18.79 -8.80
CA PRO A 15 -52.99 19.65 -8.56
C PRO A 15 -51.83 19.09 -9.37
N HIS A 16 -51.34 19.87 -10.33
CA HIS A 16 -50.05 19.64 -10.96
C HIS A 16 -48.99 19.61 -9.85
N LEU A 17 -48.73 18.41 -9.31
CA LEU A 17 -47.55 18.07 -8.51
C LEU A 17 -46.30 18.02 -9.44
N GLY A 18 -46.22 18.96 -10.37
CA GLY A 18 -45.07 19.26 -11.19
C GLY A 18 -44.18 20.22 -10.41
N VAL A 19 -43.60 19.74 -9.32
CA VAL A 19 -42.35 20.31 -8.83
C VAL A 19 -41.30 19.30 -9.20
N ASP A 20 -40.79 19.41 -10.43
CA ASP A 20 -39.50 18.88 -10.83
C ASP A 20 -38.44 19.52 -9.93
N ASN A 21 -38.37 19.05 -8.69
CA ASN A 21 -37.45 19.61 -7.72
C ASN A 21 -36.06 19.23 -8.21
N PRO A 22 -35.22 20.19 -8.63
CA PRO A 22 -33.90 19.87 -9.18
C PRO A 22 -33.01 19.12 -8.19
N ALA A 23 -33.38 19.11 -6.90
CA ALA A 23 -32.80 18.27 -5.86
C ALA A 23 -33.14 16.78 -6.00
N THR A 24 -34.38 16.40 -6.30
CA THR A 24 -34.77 14.99 -6.49
C THR A 24 -34.18 14.41 -7.77
N SER A 25 -34.17 15.17 -8.87
CA SER A 25 -33.55 14.73 -10.13
C SER A 25 -32.03 14.53 -10.02
N ARG A 26 -31.34 15.36 -9.21
CA ARG A 26 -29.90 15.16 -8.89
C ARG A 26 -29.66 13.95 -7.99
N ALA A 27 -30.54 13.71 -7.01
CA ALA A 27 -30.41 12.58 -6.09
C ALA A 27 -30.59 11.23 -6.78
N VAL A 28 -31.52 11.12 -7.74
CA VAL A 28 -31.75 9.88 -8.51
C VAL A 28 -30.57 9.60 -9.46
N ALA A 29 -29.98 10.63 -10.08
CA ALA A 29 -28.82 10.47 -10.96
C ALA A 29 -27.49 10.18 -10.22
N ALA A 30 -27.38 10.51 -8.93
CA ALA A 30 -26.18 10.29 -8.13
C ALA A 30 -26.00 8.81 -7.69
N ARG A 31 -27.10 8.10 -7.43
CA ARG A 31 -27.09 6.70 -6.97
C ARG A 31 -26.37 5.71 -7.91
N PRO A 32 -26.62 5.71 -9.24
CA PRO A 32 -25.95 4.76 -10.13
C PRO A 32 -24.43 5.00 -10.21
N ARG A 33 -23.97 6.26 -10.19
CA ARG A 33 -22.53 6.59 -10.23
C ARG A 33 -21.79 6.11 -8.98
N GLN A 34 -22.39 6.26 -7.81
CA GLN A 34 -21.81 5.77 -6.57
C GLN A 34 -21.70 4.24 -6.54
N LEU A 35 -22.72 3.54 -7.04
CA LEU A 35 -22.68 2.08 -7.15
C LEU A 35 -21.53 1.61 -8.05
N TRP A 36 -21.35 2.20 -9.24
CA TRP A 36 -20.24 1.85 -10.13
C TRP A 36 -18.86 2.13 -9.53
N ALA A 37 -18.72 3.22 -8.78
CA ALA A 37 -17.48 3.50 -8.06
C ALA A 37 -17.19 2.43 -7.01
N LEU A 38 -18.19 2.01 -6.23
CA LEU A 38 -18.05 0.95 -5.24
C LEU A 38 -17.77 -0.42 -5.89
N LEU A 39 -18.44 -0.75 -6.99
CA LEU A 39 -18.22 -2.01 -7.71
C LEU A 39 -16.81 -2.07 -8.32
N SER A 40 -16.35 -0.99 -8.95
CA SER A 40 -15.00 -0.95 -9.53
C SER A 40 -13.91 -0.98 -8.46
N ALA A 41 -14.05 -0.21 -7.38
CA ALA A 41 -13.14 -0.28 -6.23
C ALA A 41 -13.15 -1.68 -5.59
N GLY A 42 -14.34 -2.24 -5.36
CA GLY A 42 -14.52 -3.58 -4.82
C GLY A 42 -13.84 -4.65 -5.68
N LEU A 43 -14.00 -4.57 -7.00
CA LEU A 43 -13.31 -5.45 -7.95
C LEU A 43 -11.79 -5.33 -7.82
N VAL A 44 -11.23 -4.11 -7.84
CA VAL A 44 -9.78 -3.89 -7.68
C VAL A 44 -9.29 -4.47 -6.36
N GLY A 45 -9.98 -4.17 -5.26
CA GLY A 45 -9.61 -4.64 -3.92
C GLY A 45 -9.63 -6.17 -3.82
N ILE A 46 -10.71 -6.81 -4.26
CA ILE A 46 -10.88 -8.27 -4.18
C ILE A 46 -9.87 -8.98 -5.09
N VAL A 47 -9.70 -8.54 -6.34
CA VAL A 47 -8.78 -9.16 -7.28
C VAL A 47 -7.33 -9.04 -6.80
N SER A 48 -6.92 -7.85 -6.34
CA SER A 48 -5.57 -7.64 -5.81
C SER A 48 -5.34 -8.43 -4.52
N LEU A 49 -6.31 -8.46 -3.60
CA LEU A 49 -6.20 -9.24 -2.37
C LEU A 49 -6.10 -10.74 -2.66
N ALA A 50 -6.95 -11.27 -3.53
CA ALA A 50 -6.92 -12.68 -3.91
C ALA A 50 -5.59 -13.07 -4.55
N ALA A 51 -5.06 -12.23 -5.46
CA ALA A 51 -3.76 -12.43 -6.06
C ALA A 51 -2.62 -12.35 -5.03
N GLY A 52 -2.66 -11.36 -4.14
CA GLY A 52 -1.69 -11.20 -3.05
C GLY A 52 -1.69 -12.39 -2.11
N LEU A 53 -2.86 -12.85 -1.65
CA LEU A 53 -2.99 -14.03 -0.79
C LEU A 53 -2.48 -15.30 -1.47
N ARG A 54 -2.70 -15.45 -2.78
CA ARG A 54 -2.22 -16.60 -3.56
C ARG A 54 -0.69 -16.68 -3.65
N LEU A 55 -0.01 -15.53 -3.57
CA LEU A 55 1.44 -15.41 -3.70
C LEU A 55 2.16 -15.11 -2.37
N ALA A 56 1.41 -14.78 -1.33
CA ALA A 56 1.94 -14.51 -0.01
C ALA A 56 2.74 -15.72 0.50
N ARG A 57 3.90 -15.43 1.09
CA ARG A 57 4.67 -16.44 1.79
C ARG A 57 4.19 -16.57 3.22
N PHE A 58 4.49 -17.72 3.84
CA PHE A 58 4.13 -18.00 5.22
C PHE A 58 5.31 -17.86 6.20
N ALA A 59 6.48 -17.45 5.70
CA ALA A 59 7.69 -17.21 6.46
C ALA A 59 8.54 -16.10 5.82
N PRO A 60 9.35 -15.38 6.62
CA PRO A 60 10.34 -14.42 6.15
C PRO A 60 11.27 -15.01 5.09
N ASP A 61 11.59 -14.24 4.06
CA ASP A 61 12.39 -14.67 2.91
C ASP A 61 13.82 -14.10 2.89
N SER A 62 14.14 -13.20 3.83
CA SER A 62 15.39 -12.44 3.86
C SER A 62 15.85 -12.12 5.28
N TYR A 63 17.13 -11.76 5.43
CA TYR A 63 17.67 -11.24 6.69
C TYR A 63 16.87 -10.00 7.15
N ASP A 64 16.63 -9.05 6.24
CA ASP A 64 15.89 -7.82 6.49
C ASP A 64 14.47 -8.11 7.03
N SER A 65 13.75 -9.03 6.40
CA SER A 65 12.42 -9.46 6.87
C SER A 65 12.47 -10.10 8.26
N ASN A 66 13.50 -10.89 8.58
CA ASN A 66 13.66 -11.45 9.92
C ASN A 66 13.89 -10.37 10.99
N ILE A 67 14.69 -9.34 10.67
CA ILE A 67 14.90 -8.20 11.58
C ILE A 67 13.60 -7.42 11.78
N MET A 68 12.86 -7.12 10.71
CA MET A 68 11.58 -6.42 10.81
C MET A 68 10.54 -7.22 11.62
N PHE A 69 10.51 -8.54 11.46
CA PHE A 69 9.65 -9.42 12.25
C PHE A 69 10.08 -9.48 13.73
N ALA A 70 11.39 -9.42 14.02
CA ALA A 70 11.89 -9.34 15.39
C ALA A 70 11.41 -8.04 16.07
N VAL A 71 11.48 -6.90 15.37
CA VAL A 71 10.90 -5.64 15.83
C VAL A 71 9.39 -5.76 16.01
N ALA A 72 8.67 -6.38 15.07
CA ALA A 72 7.23 -6.60 15.16
C ALA A 72 6.83 -7.37 16.42
N LYS A 73 7.58 -8.45 16.73
CA LYS A 73 7.42 -9.21 17.97
C LYS A 73 7.67 -8.35 19.21
N SER A 74 8.74 -7.55 19.22
CA SER A 74 9.04 -6.64 20.34
C SER A 74 7.93 -5.58 20.53
N ILE A 75 7.37 -5.05 19.45
CA ILE A 75 6.24 -4.11 19.51
C ILE A 75 5.03 -4.81 20.10
N ALA A 76 4.66 -5.98 19.59
CA ALA A 76 3.47 -6.70 20.01
C ALA A 76 3.53 -7.23 21.45
N THR A 77 4.72 -7.57 21.94
CA THR A 77 4.89 -8.19 23.27
C THR A 77 5.33 -7.23 24.36
N SER A 78 6.15 -6.23 24.01
CA SER A 78 6.84 -5.38 24.98
C SER A 78 6.66 -3.89 24.69
N PHE A 79 5.91 -3.51 23.64
CA PHE A 79 5.72 -2.12 23.20
C PHE A 79 7.05 -1.37 22.97
N THR A 80 8.08 -2.07 22.51
CA THR A 80 9.39 -1.50 22.17
C THR A 80 9.77 -1.82 20.73
N THR A 81 10.72 -1.05 20.17
CA THR A 81 11.32 -1.30 18.85
C THR A 81 12.68 -2.00 18.96
N TYR A 82 12.92 -2.72 20.06
CA TYR A 82 14.20 -3.37 20.35
C TYR A 82 14.40 -4.60 19.46
N VAL A 83 15.63 -4.79 18.98
CA VAL A 83 16.08 -6.00 18.27
C VAL A 83 17.00 -6.80 19.21
N PRO A 84 16.61 -8.02 19.61
CA PRO A 84 17.48 -8.87 20.42
C PRO A 84 18.70 -9.37 19.63
N PRO A 85 19.90 -9.47 20.25
CA PRO A 85 21.10 -10.02 19.59
C PRO A 85 20.87 -11.41 18.98
N ALA A 86 20.06 -12.25 19.63
CA ALA A 86 19.74 -13.59 19.15
C ALA A 86 18.94 -13.61 17.83
N ALA A 87 18.23 -12.52 17.51
CA ALA A 87 17.50 -12.37 16.25
C ALA A 87 18.34 -11.72 15.14
N ASP A 88 19.51 -11.18 15.48
CA ASP A 88 20.39 -10.42 14.59
C ASP A 88 21.78 -11.05 14.54
N PHE A 89 21.93 -12.13 13.78
CA PHE A 89 23.19 -12.87 13.68
C PHE A 89 24.35 -12.03 13.12
N GLN A 90 24.07 -10.91 12.44
CA GLN A 90 25.10 -10.00 11.92
C GLN A 90 25.43 -8.86 12.90
N LEU A 91 24.67 -8.71 13.99
CA LEU A 91 24.79 -7.65 14.99
C LEU A 91 24.79 -6.23 14.39
N ARG A 92 24.11 -6.03 13.25
CA ARG A 92 24.03 -4.75 12.54
C ARG A 92 22.83 -3.90 12.94
N ASN A 93 21.81 -4.51 13.51
CA ASN A 93 20.52 -3.94 13.83
C ASN A 93 20.18 -4.07 15.32
N THR A 94 21.15 -4.45 16.16
CA THR A 94 21.03 -4.49 17.62
C THR A 94 21.65 -3.22 18.20
N PRO A 95 20.96 -2.46 19.07
CA PRO A 95 19.64 -2.72 19.65
C PRO A 95 18.45 -2.21 18.81
N HIS A 96 18.71 -1.53 17.69
CA HIS A 96 17.67 -0.91 16.86
C HIS A 96 17.89 -1.18 15.37
N SER A 97 16.77 -1.48 14.71
CA SER A 97 16.71 -1.66 13.26
C SER A 97 17.05 -0.36 12.51
N SER A 98 17.82 -0.51 11.42
CA SER A 98 18.06 0.57 10.45
C SER A 98 16.92 0.73 9.43
N TYR A 99 15.98 -0.21 9.38
CA TYR A 99 14.82 -0.18 8.49
C TYR A 99 13.70 0.72 9.05
N GLY A 100 12.78 1.14 8.17
CA GLY A 100 11.56 1.83 8.58
C GLY A 100 10.66 0.95 9.45
N LEU A 101 9.84 1.58 10.29
CA LEU A 101 8.92 0.88 11.20
C LEU A 101 7.64 0.36 10.51
N GLY A 102 7.38 0.77 9.26
CA GLY A 102 6.14 0.47 8.55
C GLY A 102 5.81 -1.02 8.46
N MET A 103 6.75 -1.84 7.97
CA MET A 103 6.57 -3.31 7.92
C MET A 103 6.33 -3.89 9.30
N SER A 104 7.19 -3.56 10.27
CA SER A 104 7.08 -4.09 11.62
C SER A 104 5.74 -3.77 12.30
N LEU A 105 5.13 -2.62 12.01
CA LEU A 105 3.80 -2.28 12.51
C LEU A 105 2.71 -3.15 11.89
N VAL A 106 2.76 -3.42 10.58
CA VAL A 106 1.82 -4.32 9.91
C VAL A 106 1.98 -5.76 10.45
N GLU A 107 3.22 -6.22 10.55
CA GLU A 107 3.55 -7.54 11.06
C GLU A 107 3.18 -7.68 12.55
N ALA A 108 3.31 -6.63 13.36
CA ALA A 108 2.96 -6.66 14.79
C ALA A 108 1.46 -6.90 14.99
N VAL A 109 0.62 -6.31 14.12
CA VAL A 109 -0.83 -6.58 14.12
C VAL A 109 -1.09 -8.04 13.79
N GLY A 110 -0.46 -8.57 12.73
CA GLY A 110 -0.59 -9.98 12.37
C GLY A 110 -0.12 -10.93 13.48
N TYR A 111 1.01 -10.61 14.12
CA TYR A 111 1.56 -11.35 15.25
C TYR A 111 0.57 -11.40 16.42
N ALA A 112 0.04 -10.24 16.83
CA ALA A 112 -0.89 -10.15 17.96
C ALA A 112 -2.17 -10.95 17.70
N VAL A 113 -2.73 -10.85 16.49
CA VAL A 113 -3.93 -11.60 16.09
C VAL A 113 -3.66 -13.11 16.11
N ALA A 114 -2.53 -13.57 15.58
CA ALA A 114 -2.19 -14.99 15.57
C ALA A 114 -2.00 -15.55 16.97
N VAL A 115 -1.26 -14.86 17.84
CA VAL A 115 -1.09 -15.29 19.24
C VAL A 115 -2.44 -15.38 19.95
N HIS A 116 -3.32 -14.39 19.75
CA HIS A 116 -4.64 -14.38 20.37
C HIS A 116 -5.56 -15.50 19.86
N THR A 117 -5.39 -15.92 18.61
CA THR A 117 -6.22 -16.95 17.96
C THR A 117 -5.58 -18.34 17.95
N GLY A 118 -4.39 -18.52 18.56
CA GLY A 118 -3.68 -19.80 18.59
C GLY A 118 -3.07 -20.22 17.25
N HIS A 119 -2.89 -19.29 16.31
CA HIS A 119 -2.28 -19.57 15.00
C HIS A 119 -0.78 -19.24 14.98
N ASN A 120 -0.09 -19.65 13.92
CA ASN A 120 1.33 -19.34 13.71
C ASN A 120 1.53 -17.82 13.49
N PRO A 121 2.28 -17.12 14.37
CA PRO A 121 2.48 -15.67 14.26
C PRO A 121 3.28 -15.23 13.03
N LEU A 122 4.25 -16.04 12.58
CA LEU A 122 5.02 -15.74 11.37
C LEU A 122 4.11 -15.71 10.14
N THR A 123 3.23 -16.71 10.04
CA THR A 123 2.29 -16.82 8.91
C THR A 123 1.39 -15.59 8.81
N PHE A 124 0.75 -15.19 9.91
CA PHE A 124 -0.14 -14.03 9.90
C PHE A 124 0.59 -12.71 9.67
N ALA A 125 1.80 -12.55 10.21
CA ALA A 125 2.63 -11.38 9.95
C ALA A 125 2.90 -11.23 8.44
N MET A 126 3.29 -12.32 7.76
CA MET A 126 3.57 -12.30 6.33
C MET A 126 2.32 -12.09 5.46
N LEU A 127 1.14 -12.50 5.92
CA LEU A 127 -0.13 -12.21 5.21
C LEU A 127 -0.40 -10.69 5.09
N GLY A 128 0.18 -9.87 5.98
CA GLY A 128 0.09 -8.41 5.93
C GLY A 128 0.42 -7.82 4.55
N ASN A 129 1.37 -8.43 3.83
CA ASN A 129 1.78 -7.97 2.50
C ASN A 129 0.65 -8.05 1.45
N ALA A 130 -0.20 -9.07 1.54
CA ALA A 130 -1.34 -9.22 0.63
C ALA A 130 -2.36 -8.10 0.85
N PHE A 131 -2.64 -7.75 2.11
CA PHE A 131 -3.52 -6.64 2.47
C PHE A 131 -2.93 -5.29 2.04
N LEU A 132 -1.62 -5.12 2.23
CA LEU A 132 -0.92 -3.91 1.84
C LEU A 132 -0.93 -3.72 0.32
N PHE A 133 -0.74 -4.78 -0.46
CA PHE A 133 -0.84 -4.74 -1.91
C PHE A 133 -2.25 -4.38 -2.40
N ALA A 134 -3.29 -4.96 -1.77
CA ALA A 134 -4.66 -4.56 -2.05
C ALA A 134 -4.90 -3.07 -1.72
N ALA A 135 -4.36 -2.58 -0.61
CA ALA A 135 -4.42 -1.16 -0.24
C ALA A 135 -3.72 -0.25 -1.26
N VAL A 136 -2.54 -0.64 -1.77
CA VAL A 136 -1.83 0.08 -2.85
C VAL A 136 -2.69 0.14 -4.10
N ALA A 137 -3.26 -0.99 -4.54
CA ALA A 137 -4.10 -1.03 -5.73
C ALA A 137 -5.33 -0.11 -5.60
N LEU A 138 -5.97 -0.11 -4.43
CA LEU A 138 -7.09 0.80 -4.12
C LEU A 138 -6.66 2.27 -4.08
N ALA A 139 -5.46 2.58 -3.55
CA ALA A 139 -4.92 3.93 -3.55
C ALA A 139 -4.62 4.42 -4.97
N ILE A 140 -4.08 3.57 -5.85
CA ILE A 140 -3.86 3.89 -7.27
C ILE A 140 -5.20 4.13 -7.98
N TRP A 141 -6.21 3.29 -7.72
CA TRP A 141 -7.56 3.49 -8.24
C TRP A 141 -8.11 4.85 -7.79
N ALA A 142 -8.00 5.17 -6.49
CA ALA A 142 -8.48 6.43 -5.92
C ALA A 142 -7.73 7.64 -6.50
N TRP A 143 -6.42 7.51 -6.75
CA TRP A 143 -5.63 8.53 -7.43
C TRP A 143 -6.12 8.76 -8.86
N ALA A 144 -6.30 7.71 -9.65
CA ALA A 144 -6.80 7.83 -11.02
C ALA A 144 -8.20 8.50 -11.05
N ARG A 145 -9.06 8.17 -10.07
CA ARG A 145 -10.34 8.85 -9.88
C ARG A 145 -10.18 10.32 -9.53
N ALA A 146 -9.25 10.68 -8.64
CA ALA A 146 -8.98 12.07 -8.29
C ALA A 146 -8.50 12.88 -9.51
N ALA A 147 -7.69 12.26 -10.38
CA ALA A 147 -7.23 12.81 -11.65
C ALA A 147 -8.35 12.96 -12.70
N GLY A 148 -9.54 12.40 -12.46
CA GLY A 148 -10.71 12.55 -13.33
C GLY A 148 -10.93 11.39 -14.31
N ALA A 149 -10.20 10.28 -14.18
CA ALA A 149 -10.47 9.07 -14.97
C ALA A 149 -11.87 8.50 -14.65
N SER A 150 -12.54 7.89 -15.62
CA SER A 150 -13.78 7.12 -15.39
C SER A 150 -13.52 5.93 -14.46
N GLU A 151 -14.58 5.34 -13.90
CA GLU A 151 -14.51 4.20 -12.97
C GLU A 151 -13.79 3.01 -13.60
N ILE A 152 -14.09 2.72 -14.86
CA ILE A 152 -13.50 1.64 -15.65
C ILE A 152 -12.02 1.94 -15.93
N LEU A 153 -11.70 3.16 -16.36
CA LEU A 153 -10.32 3.54 -16.66
C LEU A 153 -9.46 3.53 -15.38
N ALA A 154 -10.00 3.99 -14.26
CA ALA A 154 -9.31 3.94 -12.97
C ALA A 154 -9.04 2.49 -12.52
N ALA A 155 -10.00 1.59 -12.71
CA ALA A 155 -9.79 0.16 -12.45
C ALA A 155 -8.73 -0.44 -13.38
N ALA A 156 -8.78 -0.12 -14.66
CA ALA A 156 -7.78 -0.58 -15.63
C ALA A 156 -6.37 -0.08 -15.27
N VAL A 157 -6.22 1.20 -14.90
CA VAL A 157 -4.94 1.78 -14.44
C VAL A 157 -4.45 1.07 -13.19
N ALA A 158 -5.31 0.93 -12.17
CA ALA A 158 -4.94 0.28 -10.91
C ALA A 158 -4.48 -1.17 -11.12
N LEU A 159 -5.23 -1.95 -11.89
CA LEU A 159 -4.88 -3.34 -12.20
C LEU A 159 -3.62 -3.40 -13.07
N THR A 160 -3.48 -2.56 -14.10
CA THR A 160 -2.29 -2.55 -14.94
C THR A 160 -1.03 -2.19 -14.16
N VAL A 161 -1.10 -1.20 -13.27
CA VAL A 161 0.05 -0.86 -12.41
C VAL A 161 0.32 -1.97 -11.39
N SER A 162 -0.71 -2.52 -10.75
CA SER A 162 -0.54 -3.53 -9.69
C SER A 162 0.03 -4.86 -10.24
N PHE A 163 -0.44 -5.29 -11.41
CA PHE A 163 -0.08 -6.57 -12.03
C PHE A 163 1.01 -6.45 -13.11
N GLY A 164 1.18 -5.27 -13.71
CA GLY A 164 2.16 -5.00 -14.76
C GLY A 164 3.50 -4.47 -14.24
N THR A 165 3.63 -4.24 -12.94
CA THR A 165 4.89 -3.86 -12.28
C THR A 165 5.33 -4.93 -11.28
N MET A 166 6.44 -4.69 -10.58
CA MET A 166 6.94 -5.58 -9.54
C MET A 166 6.11 -5.58 -8.25
N LEU A 167 5.06 -4.74 -8.12
CA LEU A 167 4.22 -4.67 -6.92
C LEU A 167 3.66 -6.04 -6.51
N LEU A 168 3.19 -6.84 -7.47
CA LEU A 168 2.70 -8.18 -7.19
C LEU A 168 3.82 -9.10 -6.67
N ALA A 169 5.02 -9.02 -7.24
CA ALA A 169 6.14 -9.86 -6.82
C ALA A 169 6.54 -9.57 -5.36
N TYR A 170 6.51 -8.29 -4.96
CA TYR A 170 6.81 -7.90 -3.60
C TYR A 170 5.81 -8.46 -2.56
N THR A 171 4.63 -8.95 -2.96
CA THR A 171 3.68 -9.59 -2.02
C THR A 171 4.26 -10.85 -1.38
N SER A 172 5.22 -11.46 -2.06
CA SER A 172 5.94 -12.65 -1.62
C SER A 172 7.22 -12.33 -0.82
N THR A 173 7.49 -11.05 -0.55
CA THR A 173 8.71 -10.59 0.14
C THR A 173 8.34 -9.82 1.40
N GLY A 174 9.16 -9.89 2.45
CA GLY A 174 8.97 -9.07 3.65
C GLY A 174 9.53 -7.65 3.56
N LEU A 175 9.62 -7.06 2.37
CA LEU A 175 10.32 -5.78 2.15
C LEU A 175 9.40 -4.55 2.20
N SER A 176 10.00 -3.37 2.39
CA SER A 176 9.28 -2.11 2.67
C SER A 176 8.77 -1.37 1.41
N GLU A 177 9.04 -1.87 0.22
CA GLU A 177 8.72 -1.21 -1.06
C GLU A 177 7.22 -1.07 -1.28
N ILE A 178 6.40 -2.07 -0.92
CA ILE A 178 4.94 -2.01 -1.12
C ILE A 178 4.35 -0.87 -0.29
N GLY A 179 4.76 -0.74 0.96
CA GLY A 179 4.24 0.34 1.81
C GLY A 179 4.77 1.72 1.42
N THR A 180 5.98 1.78 0.86
CA THR A 180 6.49 3.01 0.23
C THR A 180 5.61 3.40 -0.97
N ALA A 181 5.25 2.42 -1.82
CA ALA A 181 4.33 2.64 -2.94
C ALA A 181 2.94 3.10 -2.49
N LEU A 182 2.44 2.59 -1.35
CA LEU A 182 1.19 3.07 -0.75
C LEU A 182 1.29 4.56 -0.37
N GLY A 183 2.39 4.94 0.29
CA GLY A 183 2.64 6.35 0.63
C GLY A 183 2.69 7.25 -0.59
N VAL A 184 3.38 6.83 -1.66
CA VAL A 184 3.42 7.55 -2.94
C VAL A 184 2.03 7.69 -3.55
N ALA A 185 1.25 6.60 -3.61
CA ALA A 185 -0.10 6.65 -4.17
C ALA A 185 -1.01 7.62 -3.40
N ILE A 186 -0.97 7.59 -2.06
CA ILE A 186 -1.69 8.57 -1.21
C ILE A 186 -1.19 10.00 -1.48
N ALA A 187 0.12 10.18 -1.63
CA ALA A 187 0.70 11.48 -1.91
C ALA A 187 0.18 12.07 -3.24
N LEU A 188 0.09 11.24 -4.28
CA LEU A 188 -0.46 11.62 -5.58
C LEU A 188 -1.96 11.95 -5.52
N ILE A 189 -2.76 11.26 -4.71
CA ILE A 189 -4.16 11.66 -4.44
C ILE A 189 -4.19 13.09 -3.90
N GLY A 190 -3.34 13.39 -2.92
CA GLY A 190 -3.24 14.72 -2.32
C GLY A 190 -2.83 15.81 -3.33
N VAL A 191 -1.83 15.51 -4.17
CA VAL A 191 -1.40 16.41 -5.26
C VAL A 191 -2.57 16.73 -6.19
N GLU A 192 -3.31 15.73 -6.67
CA GLU A 192 -4.47 15.96 -7.54
C GLU A 192 -5.55 16.81 -6.88
N LEU A 193 -5.83 16.53 -5.60
CA LEU A 193 -6.80 17.30 -4.82
C LEU A 193 -6.33 18.73 -4.55
N ALA A 194 -5.02 19.00 -4.48
CA ALA A 194 -4.49 20.33 -4.18
C ALA A 194 -4.91 21.39 -5.22
N GLY A 195 -5.18 20.99 -6.47
CA GLY A 195 -5.67 21.91 -7.50
C GLY A 195 -7.10 22.39 -7.29
N ARG A 196 -7.92 21.65 -6.53
CA ARG A 196 -9.34 21.99 -6.25
C ARG A 196 -9.58 22.36 -4.78
N ARG A 197 -8.80 21.76 -3.87
CA ARG A 197 -8.88 21.89 -2.41
C ARG A 197 -7.46 21.97 -1.83
N PRO A 198 -6.77 23.12 -1.94
CA PRO A 198 -5.33 23.24 -1.64
C PRO A 198 -4.92 22.74 -0.26
N ARG A 199 -5.68 23.12 0.79
CA ARG A 199 -5.39 22.71 2.17
C ARG A 199 -5.52 21.20 2.36
N VAL A 200 -6.66 20.64 1.98
CA VAL A 200 -6.94 19.19 2.13
C VAL A 200 -5.97 18.37 1.27
N GLY A 201 -5.73 18.78 0.02
CA GLY A 201 -4.79 18.11 -0.86
C GLY A 201 -3.36 18.12 -0.31
N SER A 202 -2.90 19.26 0.21
CA SER A 202 -1.57 19.36 0.83
C SER A 202 -1.43 18.48 2.08
N LEU A 203 -2.48 18.39 2.91
CA LEU A 203 -2.48 17.52 4.09
C LEU A 203 -2.43 16.04 3.71
N ILE A 204 -3.26 15.61 2.75
CA ILE A 204 -3.25 14.23 2.25
C ILE A 204 -1.88 13.91 1.62
N ALA A 205 -1.31 14.86 0.89
CA ALA A 205 -0.01 14.68 0.27
C ALA A 205 1.11 14.54 1.31
N GLY A 206 1.11 15.39 2.34
CA GLY A 206 2.02 15.29 3.48
C GLY A 206 1.85 13.97 4.25
N ALA A 207 0.61 13.52 4.45
CA ALA A 207 0.34 12.21 5.06
C ALA A 207 0.90 11.05 4.21
N GLY A 208 0.73 11.10 2.89
CA GLY A 208 1.34 10.11 1.98
C GLY A 208 2.86 10.08 2.05
N VAL A 209 3.51 11.25 2.12
CA VAL A 209 4.96 11.36 2.35
C VAL A 209 5.34 10.76 3.70
N GLY A 210 4.60 11.08 4.77
CA GLY A 210 4.83 10.54 6.10
C GLY A 210 4.71 9.01 6.14
N VAL A 211 3.73 8.44 5.44
CA VAL A 211 3.62 7.00 5.24
C VAL A 211 4.86 6.47 4.51
N ALA A 212 5.27 7.07 3.39
CA ALA A 212 6.46 6.62 2.67
C ALA A 212 7.74 6.64 3.55
N VAL A 213 7.91 7.68 4.37
CA VAL A 213 9.03 7.79 5.33
C VAL A 213 8.97 6.73 6.43
N LEU A 214 7.77 6.42 6.93
CA LEU A 214 7.57 5.39 7.94
C LEU A 214 8.04 4.01 7.43
N TRP A 215 7.85 3.75 6.14
CA TRP A 215 8.29 2.54 5.46
C TRP A 215 9.77 2.57 5.11
N ARG A 216 10.25 3.71 4.61
CA ARG A 216 11.62 3.91 4.13
C ARG A 216 12.11 5.32 4.49
N PRO A 217 13.03 5.49 5.46
CA PRO A 217 13.46 6.81 5.91
C PRO A 217 14.07 7.68 4.80
N ASP A 218 14.73 7.07 3.81
CA ASP A 218 15.29 7.72 2.63
C ASP A 218 14.22 8.39 1.75
N SER A 219 12.95 8.01 1.88
CA SER A 219 11.80 8.68 1.26
C SER A 219 11.67 10.16 1.64
N ALA A 220 12.21 10.56 2.79
CA ALA A 220 12.23 11.97 3.18
C ALA A 220 13.01 12.82 2.18
N LEU A 221 14.05 12.25 1.55
CA LEU A 221 14.85 12.90 0.52
C LEU A 221 14.33 12.57 -0.88
N LEU A 222 13.88 11.35 -1.12
CA LEU A 222 13.52 10.88 -2.46
C LEU A 222 12.09 11.27 -2.88
N ILE A 223 11.14 11.33 -1.94
CA ILE A 223 9.71 11.52 -2.23
C ILE A 223 9.24 12.91 -1.78
N ALA A 224 9.60 13.35 -0.58
CA ALA A 224 9.08 14.61 -0.03
C ALA A 224 9.35 15.84 -0.91
N PRO A 225 10.55 16.05 -1.48
CA PRO A 225 10.82 17.22 -2.33
C PRO A 225 9.99 17.18 -3.62
N LEU A 226 9.87 16.01 -4.25
CA LEU A 226 9.10 15.85 -5.48
C LEU A 226 7.61 16.13 -5.26
N VAL A 227 7.05 15.62 -4.16
CA VAL A 227 5.66 15.89 -3.77
C VAL A 227 5.46 17.37 -3.44
N GLY A 228 6.41 17.99 -2.73
CA GLY A 228 6.35 19.42 -2.41
C GLY A 228 6.32 20.29 -3.67
N ILE A 229 7.19 20.01 -4.63
CA ILE A 229 7.20 20.70 -5.94
C ILE A 229 5.88 20.47 -6.67
N ALA A 230 5.37 19.23 -6.71
CA ALA A 230 4.12 18.93 -7.39
C ALA A 230 2.92 19.70 -6.79
N ILE A 231 2.84 19.81 -5.46
CA ILE A 231 1.80 20.61 -4.78
C ILE A 231 1.93 22.09 -5.14
N LEU A 232 3.14 22.66 -5.11
CA LEU A 232 3.38 24.06 -5.46
C LEU A 232 2.93 24.37 -6.89
N LEU A 233 3.22 23.48 -7.83
CA LEU A 233 2.80 23.60 -9.24
C LEU A 233 1.29 23.47 -9.40
N ARG A 234 0.65 22.57 -8.63
CA ARG A 234 -0.77 22.27 -8.76
C ARG A 234 -1.69 23.27 -8.05
N ALA A 235 -1.28 23.81 -6.90
CA ALA A 235 -2.08 24.71 -6.08
C ALA A 235 -2.15 26.16 -6.60
N ARG A 236 -1.41 26.51 -7.67
CA ARG A 236 -1.39 27.80 -8.39
C ARG A 236 -1.73 29.03 -7.50
N ARG A 237 -0.69 29.63 -6.91
CA ARG A 237 -0.68 30.95 -6.22
C ARG A 237 -1.35 31.09 -4.83
N GLY A 238 -1.58 30.00 -4.08
CA GLY A 238 -1.85 30.08 -2.64
C GLY A 238 -0.64 29.61 -1.83
N GLY A 239 -0.12 30.44 -0.93
CA GLY A 239 1.11 30.17 -0.14
C GLY A 239 1.12 28.81 0.60
N PRO A 240 2.31 28.25 0.87
CA PRO A 240 2.48 26.82 1.07
C PRO A 240 2.14 26.38 2.50
N ALA A 241 0.88 26.01 2.73
CA ALA A 241 0.49 25.24 3.92
C ALA A 241 1.23 23.88 4.01
N PHE A 242 1.87 23.43 2.92
CA PHE A 242 2.69 22.23 2.87
C PHE A 242 3.89 22.29 3.84
N VAL A 243 4.53 23.46 4.02
CA VAL A 243 5.69 23.60 4.92
C VAL A 243 5.31 23.30 6.38
N LEU A 244 4.07 23.60 6.78
CA LEU A 244 3.58 23.30 8.13
C LEU A 244 3.21 21.83 8.35
N ALA A 245 2.90 21.10 7.28
CA ALA A 245 2.53 19.68 7.35
C ALA A 245 3.72 18.74 7.16
N SER A 246 4.80 19.21 6.51
CA SER A 246 6.03 18.45 6.27
C SER A 246 7.15 18.77 7.24
N LEU A 247 7.00 19.79 8.10
CA LEU A 247 7.87 19.97 9.26
C LEU A 247 7.64 18.78 10.21
N PRO A 248 8.58 17.82 10.32
CA PRO A 248 8.54 16.95 11.46
C PRO A 248 8.65 17.86 12.67
N VAL A 249 7.96 17.49 13.75
CA VAL A 249 8.24 17.99 15.09
C VAL A 249 9.69 17.57 15.42
N ALA A 250 10.66 18.26 14.84
CA ALA A 250 12.04 18.30 15.26
C ALA A 250 12.09 19.23 16.49
N ARG A 251 11.28 18.91 17.50
CA ARG A 251 11.72 19.20 18.86
C ARG A 251 12.67 18.07 19.16
N PRO A 252 14.00 18.30 19.19
CA PRO A 252 14.85 17.34 19.86
C PRO A 252 14.24 17.09 21.23
N PRO A 253 14.12 15.84 21.71
CA PRO A 253 13.81 15.63 23.10
C PRO A 253 14.79 16.48 23.88
N ALA A 254 14.29 17.33 24.77
CA ALA A 254 15.15 18.02 25.71
C ALA A 254 15.91 16.92 26.43
N VAL A 255 17.15 16.68 26.00
CA VAL A 255 18.09 15.84 26.72
C VAL A 255 18.29 16.61 28.01
N ALA A 256 17.54 16.21 29.03
CA ALA A 256 17.83 16.55 30.41
C ALA A 256 19.20 15.90 30.67
N GLY A 257 20.26 16.62 30.31
CA GLY A 257 21.61 16.22 30.59
C GLY A 257 21.71 16.00 32.10
N PRO A 258 22.28 14.87 32.55
CA PRO A 258 22.57 14.71 33.97
C PRO A 258 23.47 15.87 34.38
N ARG A 259 23.03 16.65 35.37
CA ARG A 259 23.87 17.63 36.04
C ARG A 259 25.17 16.92 36.44
N PRO A 260 26.36 17.49 36.21
CA PRO A 260 27.61 16.92 36.67
C PRO A 260 27.63 17.00 38.21
N GLY A 261 27.05 15.99 38.84
CA GLY A 261 27.23 15.70 40.25
C GLY A 261 28.56 14.99 40.39
N LEU A 262 29.49 15.62 41.12
CA LEU A 262 30.70 15.00 41.63
C LEU A 262 30.36 13.67 42.31
N VAL A 263 30.58 12.56 41.61
CA VAL A 263 30.65 11.24 42.24
C VAL A 263 32.12 10.98 42.55
N ARG A 264 32.48 11.17 43.82
CA ARG A 264 33.73 10.67 44.39
C ARG A 264 33.78 9.16 44.22
N ALA A 265 34.77 8.68 43.48
CA ALA A 265 35.11 7.26 43.42
C ALA A 265 35.62 6.77 44.79
N PRO A 266 35.17 5.61 45.27
CA PRO A 266 36.00 4.76 46.09
C PRO A 266 36.64 3.68 45.21
N LEU A 267 37.96 3.78 45.10
CA LEU A 267 38.85 2.68 44.74
C LEU A 267 38.53 1.45 45.59
N ARG A 268 38.12 0.35 44.94
CA ARG A 268 38.35 -1.00 45.46
C ARG A 268 38.85 -1.90 44.35
N ALA A 269 40.13 -2.21 44.45
CA ALA A 269 40.75 -3.34 43.78
C ALA A 269 40.15 -4.65 44.33
N SER A 270 39.83 -5.58 43.44
CA SER A 270 39.86 -7.01 43.74
C SER A 270 40.15 -7.77 42.45
N ALA A 271 41.27 -8.48 42.49
CA ALA A 271 41.66 -9.49 41.53
C ALA A 271 40.84 -10.79 41.70
N GLY A 272 40.90 -11.66 40.69
CA GLY A 272 40.31 -13.01 40.64
C GLY A 272 39.30 -13.09 39.49
N GLY A 273 39.50 -13.81 38.38
CA GLY A 273 40.11 -15.14 38.26
C GLY A 273 39.03 -16.18 38.49
N GLY A 274 38.46 -16.75 37.42
CA GLY A 274 37.47 -17.83 37.55
C GLY A 274 36.69 -18.10 36.26
N ALA A 275 37.14 -19.12 35.54
CA ALA A 275 36.36 -19.84 34.54
C ALA A 275 35.24 -20.68 35.20
N VAL A 276 34.44 -21.32 34.34
CA VAL A 276 33.47 -22.42 34.58
C VAL A 276 32.00 -21.99 34.66
N GLY A 277 31.19 -22.61 33.81
CA GLY A 277 29.76 -22.83 34.09
C GLY A 277 28.82 -22.71 32.89
N LEU A 278 28.89 -23.64 31.93
CA LEU A 278 27.74 -23.97 31.08
C LEU A 278 26.65 -24.55 31.99
N ALA A 279 25.61 -23.76 32.26
CA ALA A 279 24.41 -24.22 32.93
C ALA A 279 23.26 -24.28 31.93
N GLU A 280 22.99 -25.53 31.55
CA GLU A 280 21.80 -26.08 30.93
C GLU A 280 20.52 -25.53 31.57
N VAL A 281 19.73 -24.76 30.81
CA VAL A 281 18.36 -24.37 31.19
C VAL A 281 17.41 -25.26 30.40
N ALA A 282 16.97 -26.33 31.05
CA ALA A 282 15.86 -27.16 30.63
C ALA A 282 14.55 -26.36 30.74
N GLY A 283 13.95 -26.01 29.59
CA GLY A 283 12.59 -25.48 29.50
C GLY A 283 11.55 -26.61 29.45
N PRO A 284 10.29 -26.36 29.87
CA PRO A 284 9.30 -27.40 30.10
C PRO A 284 8.50 -27.71 28.83
N HIS A 285 9.10 -28.36 27.83
CA HIS A 285 8.36 -28.98 26.75
C HIS A 285 8.98 -30.34 26.43
N GLY A 286 8.30 -31.40 26.84
CA GLY A 286 8.70 -32.79 26.56
C GLY A 286 8.75 -33.06 25.04
N PRO A 287 9.55 -34.05 24.61
CA PRO A 287 9.71 -34.36 23.20
C PRO A 287 8.46 -35.03 22.63
N LEU A 288 8.08 -34.63 21.42
CA LEU A 288 7.07 -35.30 20.60
C LEU A 288 7.57 -36.71 20.19
N PRO A 289 6.71 -37.74 20.20
CA PRO A 289 7.09 -39.09 19.78
C PRO A 289 7.14 -39.17 18.24
N GLY A 290 8.25 -39.66 17.67
CA GLY A 290 8.27 -40.02 16.24
C GLY A 290 9.61 -40.01 15.48
N ALA A 291 10.76 -39.76 16.09
CA ALA A 291 12.04 -39.87 15.40
C ALA A 291 12.70 -41.24 15.67
N ALA A 292 12.51 -42.18 14.73
CA ALA A 292 13.27 -43.43 14.71
C ALA A 292 14.75 -43.14 14.44
N VAL A 293 15.59 -43.30 15.46
CA VAL A 293 17.05 -43.27 15.35
C VAL A 293 17.49 -44.56 14.64
N ARG A 294 17.96 -44.46 13.41
CA ARG A 294 18.70 -45.56 12.76
C ARG A 294 20.13 -45.60 13.32
N PRO A 295 20.65 -46.77 13.73
CA PRO A 295 22.05 -46.89 14.13
C PRO A 295 22.96 -46.72 12.91
N ALA A 296 24.01 -45.94 13.07
CA ALA A 296 25.09 -45.82 12.09
C ALA A 296 25.89 -47.12 12.03
N ALA A 297 26.19 -47.58 10.81
CA ALA A 297 27.06 -48.71 10.54
C ALA A 297 28.52 -48.40 10.93
N PRO A 298 29.34 -49.41 11.28
CA PRO A 298 30.71 -49.20 11.71
C PRO A 298 31.59 -48.71 10.55
N VAL A 299 32.37 -47.67 10.81
CA VAL A 299 33.42 -47.15 9.93
C VAL A 299 34.60 -48.14 9.96
N ARG A 300 35.04 -48.58 8.77
CA ARG A 300 36.30 -49.32 8.60
C ARG A 300 37.46 -48.34 8.60
N ASP A 301 38.50 -48.72 9.34
CA ASP A 301 39.79 -48.04 9.41
C ASP A 301 40.50 -47.97 8.05
N GLY A 302 41.14 -46.83 7.80
CA GLY A 302 42.21 -46.71 6.82
C GLY A 302 41.93 -45.72 5.70
N GLU A 303 42.23 -44.44 5.92
CA GLU A 303 43.13 -43.66 5.05
C GLU A 303 43.34 -42.25 5.62
N ARG A 304 44.62 -41.91 5.86
CA ARG A 304 45.07 -40.53 6.07
C ARG A 304 45.18 -39.88 4.70
N LEU A 305 44.52 -38.74 4.49
CA LEU A 305 44.98 -37.71 3.56
C LEU A 305 44.73 -36.31 4.15
N ASP A 306 45.71 -35.46 3.90
CA ASP A 306 45.87 -34.09 4.36
C ASP A 306 44.82 -33.11 3.79
N GLY A 307 44.49 -32.09 4.57
CA GLY A 307 44.10 -30.76 4.07
C GLY A 307 42.61 -30.48 3.85
N GLY A 308 42.12 -29.44 4.53
CA GLY A 308 40.98 -28.64 4.07
C GLY A 308 39.59 -29.10 4.53
N LEU A 309 39.04 -28.43 5.55
CA LEU A 309 37.63 -28.53 5.92
C LEU A 309 36.77 -27.84 4.84
N VAL A 310 36.29 -28.62 3.87
CA VAL A 310 35.22 -28.21 2.94
C VAL A 310 33.91 -28.77 3.48
N VAL A 311 33.05 -27.91 4.00
CA VAL A 311 31.66 -28.27 4.36
C VAL A 311 30.86 -28.33 3.05
N GLY A 312 30.86 -29.49 2.41
CA GLY A 312 29.97 -29.81 1.29
C GLY A 312 28.62 -30.25 1.83
N ALA A 313 27.60 -29.40 1.72
CA ALA A 313 26.22 -29.81 1.91
C ALA A 313 25.78 -30.62 0.67
N ALA A 314 25.46 -31.89 0.89
CA ALA A 314 24.88 -32.75 -0.13
C ALA A 314 23.50 -32.24 -0.55
N LEU A 315 23.36 -31.90 -1.83
CA LEU A 315 22.07 -31.80 -2.52
C LEU A 315 21.48 -33.22 -2.68
N PRO A 316 20.18 -33.42 -2.46
CA PRO A 316 19.49 -34.55 -3.07
C PRO A 316 19.10 -34.21 -4.52
N ASP A 317 19.42 -35.14 -5.42
CA ASP A 317 18.89 -35.24 -6.77
C ASP A 317 17.35 -35.22 -6.76
N ALA A 318 16.78 -34.28 -7.50
CA ALA A 318 15.39 -34.31 -7.93
C ALA A 318 15.35 -34.09 -9.45
N GLY A 319 15.60 -35.18 -10.17
CA GLY A 319 15.14 -35.30 -11.55
C GLY A 319 13.65 -35.61 -11.52
N ASP A 320 12.83 -34.64 -11.93
CA ASP A 320 11.65 -34.89 -12.76
C ASP A 320 11.20 -33.56 -13.39
N ALA A 321 11.15 -33.58 -14.71
CA ALA A 321 10.93 -32.44 -15.57
C ALA A 321 9.49 -31.92 -15.51
N LEU A 322 9.32 -30.62 -15.25
CA LEU A 322 8.08 -29.89 -15.52
C LEU A 322 8.34 -28.80 -16.59
N PRO A 323 7.45 -28.65 -17.59
CA PRO A 323 7.67 -27.76 -18.72
C PRO A 323 7.58 -26.28 -18.30
N GLY A 324 8.54 -25.49 -18.76
CA GLY A 324 8.68 -24.06 -18.42
C GLY A 324 7.54 -23.17 -18.94
N PRO A 325 7.36 -21.97 -18.35
CA PRO A 325 6.26 -21.06 -18.66
C PRO A 325 6.59 -20.18 -19.87
N ALA A 326 6.68 -20.79 -21.05
CA ALA A 326 6.79 -20.05 -22.32
C ALA A 326 5.42 -19.68 -22.93
N GLY A 327 4.32 -20.28 -22.44
CA GLY A 327 2.99 -20.14 -23.05
C GLY A 327 2.14 -18.94 -22.58
N VAL A 328 2.45 -18.33 -21.44
CA VAL A 328 1.53 -17.35 -20.80
C VAL A 328 1.80 -15.90 -21.25
N ARG A 329 3.02 -15.59 -21.71
CA ARG A 329 3.38 -14.25 -22.21
C ARG A 329 2.75 -13.92 -23.57
N GLY A 330 2.38 -14.93 -24.36
CA GLY A 330 1.72 -14.74 -25.66
C GLY A 330 0.22 -14.46 -25.59
N ALA A 331 -0.47 -14.99 -24.58
CA ALA A 331 -1.93 -14.87 -24.46
C ALA A 331 -2.38 -13.47 -24.01
N ALA A 332 -1.66 -12.88 -23.04
CA ALA A 332 -1.96 -11.53 -22.55
C ALA A 332 -1.66 -10.44 -23.61
N ALA A 333 -0.59 -10.60 -24.40
CA ALA A 333 -0.25 -9.68 -25.49
C ALA A 333 -1.27 -9.75 -26.65
N ARG A 334 -1.81 -10.95 -26.95
CA ARG A 334 -2.87 -11.12 -27.97
C ARG A 334 -4.23 -10.60 -27.51
N ALA A 335 -4.56 -10.72 -26.22
CA ALA A 335 -5.79 -10.15 -25.67
C ALA A 335 -5.77 -8.60 -25.72
N LEU A 336 -4.60 -7.99 -25.49
CA LEU A 336 -4.42 -6.54 -25.56
C LEU A 336 -4.48 -6.01 -27.00
N ALA A 337 -3.93 -6.74 -27.98
CA ALA A 337 -4.00 -6.37 -29.40
C ALA A 337 -5.42 -6.45 -29.97
N ASN A 338 -6.22 -7.43 -29.55
CA ASN A 338 -7.60 -7.58 -30.01
C ASN A 338 -8.57 -6.55 -29.39
N ALA A 339 -8.25 -6.01 -28.20
CA ALA A 339 -9.07 -4.99 -27.56
C ALA A 339 -8.87 -3.58 -28.16
N VAL A 340 -7.73 -3.31 -28.81
CA VAL A 340 -7.41 -2.00 -29.43
C VAL A 340 -7.92 -1.91 -30.88
N LEU A 341 -8.22 -3.04 -31.53
CA LEU A 341 -8.69 -3.08 -32.93
C LEU A 341 -10.23 -3.15 -33.09
N ALA A 342 -10.98 -3.16 -31.99
CA ALA A 342 -12.44 -3.11 -32.03
C ALA A 342 -12.95 -1.65 -32.03
N GLU A 343 -12.73 -0.91 -33.12
CA GLU A 343 -13.54 0.28 -33.39
C GLU A 343 -14.96 -0.13 -33.80
N PRO A 344 -16.02 0.55 -33.31
CA PRO A 344 -17.36 0.32 -33.77
C PRO A 344 -17.56 0.96 -35.15
N ALA A 345 -17.63 0.12 -36.17
CA ALA A 345 -18.16 0.51 -37.46
C ALA A 345 -19.64 0.92 -37.34
N GLY A 346 -19.96 2.12 -37.81
CA GLY A 346 -21.29 2.42 -38.36
C GLY A 346 -22.12 3.45 -37.61
N GLY A 347 -22.21 4.66 -38.17
CA GLY A 347 -23.16 5.67 -37.74
C GLY A 347 -23.15 6.98 -38.54
N ARG A 348 -23.04 6.92 -39.87
CA ARG A 348 -23.26 8.08 -40.75
C ARG A 348 -24.72 8.53 -40.68
N GLY A 349 -24.97 9.72 -40.16
CA GLY A 349 -26.26 10.41 -40.22
C GLY A 349 -26.10 11.87 -40.67
N ARG A 350 -26.46 12.11 -41.93
CA ARG A 350 -26.50 13.42 -42.62
C ARG A 350 -27.20 14.51 -41.82
N ARG A 351 -26.68 15.75 -41.86
CA ARG A 351 -27.48 16.96 -42.11
C ARG A 351 -26.60 18.10 -42.65
N ARG A 352 -26.65 18.27 -43.98
CA ARG A 352 -26.37 19.54 -44.67
C ARG A 352 -27.54 20.49 -44.42
N GLY A 353 -27.25 21.76 -44.20
CA GLY A 353 -28.22 22.85 -44.19
C GLY A 353 -27.54 24.20 -44.30
N HIS A 354 -27.37 24.67 -45.53
CA HIS A 354 -26.96 26.03 -45.90
C HIS A 354 -27.82 27.13 -45.24
N ARG A 355 -27.16 28.18 -44.76
CA ARG A 355 -27.48 29.62 -44.87
C ARG A 355 -26.37 30.36 -44.11
N GLY A 356 -25.73 31.40 -44.60
CA GLY A 356 -26.13 32.41 -45.56
C GLY A 356 -25.61 33.73 -45.01
N GLN A 357 -24.75 34.38 -45.79
CA GLN A 357 -24.13 35.70 -45.63
C GLN A 357 -24.96 36.79 -44.93
N ARG A 358 -24.27 37.68 -44.20
CA ARG A 358 -24.40 39.17 -44.16
C ARG A 358 -23.37 39.68 -43.14
N LEU A 359 -22.21 40.24 -43.55
CA LEU A 359 -21.96 41.61 -44.00
C LEU A 359 -22.65 42.71 -43.17
N GLY A 360 -21.83 43.54 -42.51
CA GLY A 360 -22.17 44.91 -42.11
C GLY A 360 -21.23 45.51 -41.06
N PRO A 361 -20.18 46.28 -41.47
CA PRO A 361 -19.59 47.31 -40.62
C PRO A 361 -20.38 48.61 -40.81
N GLY A 362 -21.10 49.04 -39.77
CA GLY A 362 -21.87 50.27 -39.76
C GLY A 362 -21.14 51.36 -38.99
N ALA A 363 -20.75 52.41 -39.72
CA ALA A 363 -20.08 53.61 -39.24
C ALA A 363 -20.98 54.50 -38.36
N GLY A 364 -20.31 55.23 -37.46
CA GLY A 364 -20.42 56.67 -37.22
C GLY A 364 -21.79 57.37 -37.23
N ARG A 365 -22.09 58.01 -36.09
CA ARG A 365 -22.71 59.33 -35.86
C ARG A 365 -22.92 59.41 -34.34
N GLY A 366 -22.62 60.46 -33.60
CA GLY A 366 -22.60 61.89 -33.91
C GLY A 366 -23.19 62.56 -32.67
N ARG A 367 -22.48 63.55 -32.14
CA ARG A 367 -22.82 64.36 -30.96
C ARG A 367 -24.25 64.93 -31.02
N ALA A 368 -24.89 64.99 -29.85
CA ALA A 368 -25.67 66.14 -29.38
C ALA A 368 -25.75 66.09 -27.85
N LEU A 369 -24.95 66.93 -27.18
CA LEU A 369 -25.30 67.82 -26.06
C LEU A 369 -24.05 68.63 -25.70
#